data_AF-A0A526ZTK4-F1
#
_entry.id   AF-A0A526ZTK4-F1
#
_cell.length_a   1.000
_cell.length_b   1.000
_cell.length_c   1.000
_cell.angle_alpha   90.00
_cell.angle_beta   90.00
_cell.angle_gamma   90.00
#
_symmetry.space_group_name_H-M   'P 1'
#
loop_
_entity.id
_entity.type
_entity.pdbx_description
1 polymer ?
#
loop_
_entity_poly.entity_id
_entity_poly.type
_entity_poly.pdbx_seq_one_letter_code
_entity_poly.pdbx_strand_id
1 'polypeptide(L)'
;IILVILNLPLIGLWVRLLKIPAPQLYAGILVFATVGTYGISQSPTDLVILYLLGGAGFLMRRFDFPTAPVIIGMILWPLAETQFRRAMTISNGDWSVFYKHPLSLTLLTLAFIGLIGPHIYAYIERRRMRGPEHVPGDA
;
A
#
# COMPACT_ATOMS: atom_id res chain seq x y z
N ILE A 1 26.39 18.24 2.88
CA ILE A 1 26.37 19.55 3.60
C ILE A 1 25.17 20.40 3.17
N ILE A 2 24.98 20.72 1.88
CA ILE A 2 23.81 21.48 1.38
C ILE A 2 22.46 20.82 1.71
N LEU A 3 22.33 19.49 1.55
CA LEU A 3 21.10 18.76 1.85
C LEU A 3 20.66 18.90 3.33
N VAL A 4 21.64 19.01 4.24
CA VAL A 4 21.43 19.13 5.69
C VAL A 4 21.00 20.56 6.05
N ILE A 5 21.68 21.57 5.50
CA ILE A 5 21.35 22.98 5.68
C ILE A 5 19.95 23.30 5.17
N LEU A 6 19.49 22.65 4.10
CA LEU A 6 18.15 22.86 3.55
C LEU A 6 17.08 22.09 4.33
N ASN A 7 17.33 20.83 4.72
CA ASN A 7 16.32 20.03 5.44
C ASN A 7 16.09 20.46 6.89
N LEU A 8 17.14 20.90 7.62
CA LEU A 8 17.02 21.32 9.02
C LEU A 8 15.97 22.43 9.27
N PRO A 9 15.94 23.55 8.52
CA PRO A 9 14.91 24.56 8.69
C PRO A 9 13.55 24.08 8.18
N LEU A 10 13.52 23.27 7.12
CA LEU A 10 12.29 22.72 6.55
C LEU A 10 11.57 21.79 7.53
N ILE A 11 12.30 20.97 8.29
CA ILE A 11 11.69 20.06 9.28
C ILE A 11 10.91 20.81 10.36
N GLY A 12 11.40 22.00 10.75
CA GLY A 12 10.68 22.88 11.68
C GLY A 12 9.34 23.36 11.12
N LEU A 13 9.27 23.65 9.82
CA LEU A 13 8.03 24.00 9.13
C LEU A 13 7.07 22.81 9.08
N TRP A 14 7.56 21.61 8.72
CA TRP A 14 6.78 20.38 8.65
C TRP A 14 6.17 20.01 10.00
N VAL A 15 6.93 20.13 11.09
CA VAL A 15 6.44 19.89 12.46
C VAL A 15 5.35 20.91 12.83
N ARG A 16 5.50 22.17 12.42
CA ARG A 16 4.50 23.22 12.70
C ARG A 16 3.20 22.98 11.94
N LEU A 17 3.28 22.43 10.73
CA LEU A 17 2.12 22.00 9.94
C LEU A 17 1.37 20.85 10.64
N LEU A 18 2.09 19.88 11.21
CA LEU A 18 1.52 18.76 11.96
C LEU A 18 0.85 19.18 13.28
N LYS A 19 1.18 20.37 13.82
CA LYS A 19 0.54 20.93 15.02
C LYS A 19 -0.84 21.56 14.74
N ILE A 20 -1.20 21.77 13.48
CA ILE A 20 -2.53 22.27 13.11
C ILE A 20 -3.56 21.18 13.47
N PRO A 21 -4.68 21.50 14.13
CA PRO A 21 -5.69 20.51 14.48
C PRO A 21 -6.16 19.75 13.23
N ALA A 22 -6.18 18.43 13.33
CA ALA A 22 -6.43 17.50 12.22
C ALA A 22 -7.63 17.90 11.31
N PRO A 23 -8.80 18.30 11.83
CA PRO A 23 -9.93 18.69 10.98
C PRO A 23 -9.62 19.86 10.03
N GLN A 24 -8.88 20.88 10.51
CA GLN A 24 -8.52 22.04 9.71
C GLN A 24 -7.47 21.68 8.64
N LEU A 25 -6.53 20.79 8.99
CA LEU A 25 -5.53 20.29 8.06
C LEU A 25 -6.18 19.51 6.91
N TYR A 26 -7.14 18.63 7.20
CA TYR A 26 -7.87 17.89 6.17
C TYR A 26 -8.70 18.78 5.27
N ALA A 27 -9.39 19.79 5.83
CA ALA A 27 -10.12 20.76 5.04
C ALA A 27 -9.20 21.53 4.07
N GLY A 28 -8.03 21.97 4.55
CA GLY A 28 -7.01 22.59 3.71
C GLY A 28 -6.51 21.69 2.59
N ILE A 29 -6.14 20.44 2.92
CA ILE A 29 -5.69 19.45 1.92
C ILE A 29 -6.77 19.21 0.86
N LEU A 30 -8.04 19.10 1.26
CA LEU A 30 -9.16 18.86 0.34
C LEU A 30 -9.34 20.03 -0.64
N VAL A 31 -9.27 21.27 -0.14
CA VAL A 31 -9.36 22.48 -0.98
C VAL A 31 -8.18 22.55 -1.96
N PHE A 32 -6.95 22.37 -1.48
CA PHE A 32 -5.77 22.37 -2.34
C PHE A 32 -5.80 21.25 -3.38
N ALA A 33 -6.24 20.05 -3.01
CA ALA A 33 -6.39 18.94 -3.94
C ALA A 33 -7.46 19.23 -5.00
N THR A 34 -8.59 19.81 -4.62
CA THR A 34 -9.66 20.19 -5.55
C THR A 34 -9.18 21.23 -6.55
N VAL A 35 -8.52 22.30 -6.08
CA VAL A 35 -7.97 23.36 -6.94
C VAL A 35 -6.87 22.81 -7.85
N GLY A 36 -5.99 21.94 -7.32
CA GLY A 36 -4.91 21.32 -8.09
C GLY A 36 -5.41 20.40 -9.20
N THR A 37 -6.35 19.50 -8.90
CA THR A 37 -6.94 18.59 -9.89
C THR A 37 -7.73 19.36 -10.94
N TYR A 38 -8.50 20.37 -10.55
CA TYR A 38 -9.22 21.20 -11.50
C TYR A 38 -8.27 22.00 -12.41
N GLY A 39 -7.16 22.50 -11.87
CA GLY A 39 -6.17 23.26 -12.63
C GLY A 39 -5.38 22.44 -13.65
N ILE A 40 -5.18 21.13 -13.42
CA ILE A 40 -4.45 20.24 -14.34
C ILE A 40 -5.37 19.71 -15.44
N SER A 41 -6.50 19.13 -15.05
CA SER A 41 -7.31 18.35 -15.98
C SER A 41 -8.49 19.13 -16.58
N GLN A 42 -8.90 20.24 -15.95
CA GLN A 42 -10.13 21.00 -16.26
C GLN A 42 -11.38 20.13 -16.50
N SER A 43 -11.36 18.89 -16.00
CA SER A 43 -12.32 17.83 -16.26
C SER A 43 -13.18 17.63 -15.01
N PRO A 44 -14.52 17.70 -15.12
CA PRO A 44 -15.40 17.42 -14.00
C PRO A 44 -15.32 15.94 -13.56
N THR A 45 -14.92 15.03 -14.45
CA THR A 45 -14.75 13.60 -14.15
C THR A 45 -13.64 13.38 -13.12
N ASP A 46 -12.51 14.08 -13.27
CA ASP A 46 -11.36 13.96 -12.38
C ASP A 46 -11.68 14.49 -10.98
N LEU A 47 -12.54 15.52 -10.90
CA LEU A 47 -13.08 16.01 -9.62
C LEU A 47 -13.99 14.97 -8.95
N VAL A 48 -14.86 14.30 -9.71
CA VAL A 48 -15.70 13.23 -9.17
C VAL A 48 -14.84 12.08 -8.65
N ILE A 49 -13.80 11.67 -9.38
CA ILE A 49 -12.85 10.64 -8.96
C ILE A 49 -12.09 11.09 -7.70
N LEU A 50 -11.62 12.33 -7.64
CA LEU A 50 -10.97 12.91 -6.47
C LEU A 50 -11.87 12.81 -5.23
N TYR A 51 -13.13 13.24 -5.33
CA TYR A 51 -14.06 13.19 -4.20
C TYR A 51 -14.44 11.75 -3.82
N LEU A 52 -14.61 10.85 -4.79
CA LEU A 52 -14.85 9.43 -4.53
C LEU A 52 -13.67 8.77 -3.80
N LEU A 53 -12.44 8.99 -4.28
CA LEU A 53 -11.24 8.43 -3.65
C LEU A 53 -10.95 9.10 -2.30
N GLY A 54 -11.15 10.41 -2.18
CA GLY A 54 -11.05 11.13 -0.92
C GLY A 54 -12.07 10.64 0.11
N GLY A 55 -13.31 10.40 -0.32
CA GLY A 55 -14.36 9.80 0.50
C GLY A 55 -14.04 8.36 0.91
N ALA A 56 -13.54 7.54 -0.01
CA ALA A 56 -13.08 6.18 0.29
C ALA A 56 -11.93 6.18 1.31
N GLY A 57 -10.96 7.10 1.16
CA GLY A 57 -9.88 7.27 2.13
C GLY A 57 -10.36 7.73 3.51
N PHE A 58 -11.37 8.61 3.57
CA PHE A 58 -12.02 8.99 4.82
C PHE A 58 -12.74 7.81 5.47
N LEU A 59 -13.43 6.98 4.68
CA LEU A 59 -14.12 5.80 5.16
C LEU A 59 -13.14 4.74 5.69
N MET A 60 -12.04 4.50 4.98
CA MET A 60 -10.96 3.60 5.45
C MET A 60 -10.42 4.04 6.81
N ARG A 61 -10.23 5.35 6.98
CA ARG A 61 -9.79 5.90 8.26
C ARG A 61 -10.85 5.76 9.36
N ARG A 62 -12.14 5.81 9.02
CA ARG A 62 -13.24 5.59 9.97
C ARG A 62 -13.29 4.15 10.49
N PHE A 63 -12.85 3.19 9.68
CA PHE A 63 -12.83 1.76 10.00
C PHE A 63 -11.44 1.26 10.45
N ASP A 64 -10.51 2.16 10.79
CA ASP A 64 -9.13 1.83 11.19
C ASP A 64 -8.36 0.98 10.15
N PHE A 65 -8.77 1.01 8.88
CA PHE A 65 -7.99 0.39 7.82
C PHE A 65 -6.76 1.25 7.53
N PRO A 66 -5.57 0.64 7.43
CA PRO A 66 -4.37 1.37 7.12
C PRO A 66 -4.46 1.88 5.67
N THR A 67 -4.59 3.19 5.49
CA THR A 67 -4.70 3.83 4.16
C THR A 67 -3.40 3.75 3.37
N ALA A 68 -2.25 3.74 4.05
CA ALA A 68 -0.94 3.70 3.40
C ALA A 68 -0.73 2.45 2.52
N PRO A 69 -0.96 1.20 2.99
CA PRO A 69 -0.91 0.01 2.14
C PRO A 69 -1.81 0.06 0.91
N VAL A 70 -3.01 0.65 1.04
CA VAL A 70 -3.96 0.75 -0.08
C VAL A 70 -3.42 1.69 -1.16
N ILE A 71 -2.89 2.85 -0.77
CA ILE A 71 -2.28 3.81 -1.70
C ILE A 71 -1.08 3.17 -2.40
N ILE A 72 -0.22 2.48 -1.66
CA ILE A 72 0.92 1.76 -2.21
C ILE A 72 0.45 0.69 -3.20
N GLY A 73 -0.57 -0.09 -2.86
CA GLY A 73 -1.17 -1.08 -3.77
C GLY A 73 -1.73 -0.45 -5.05
N MET A 74 -2.45 0.67 -4.94
CA MET A 74 -3.00 1.38 -6.11
C MET A 74 -1.92 1.91 -7.04
N ILE A 75 -0.79 2.39 -6.50
CA ILE A 75 0.33 2.89 -7.31
C ILE A 75 1.13 1.71 -7.92
N LEU A 76 1.32 0.64 -7.16
CA LEU A 76 2.10 -0.53 -7.61
C LEU A 76 1.35 -1.39 -8.63
N TRP A 77 0.02 -1.48 -8.54
CA TRP A 77 -0.80 -2.27 -9.47
C TRP A 77 -0.56 -1.95 -10.96
N PRO A 78 -0.69 -0.70 -11.44
CA PRO A 78 -0.47 -0.39 -12.85
C PRO A 78 0.97 -0.67 -13.28
N LEU A 79 1.94 -0.49 -12.39
CA LEU A 79 3.33 -0.84 -12.66
C LEU A 79 3.50 -2.36 -12.82
N ALA A 80 2.88 -3.15 -11.93
CA ALA A 80 2.88 -4.61 -12.01
C ALA A 80 2.19 -5.10 -13.30
N GLU A 81 1.03 -4.56 -13.64
CA GLU A 81 0.30 -4.87 -14.88
C GLU A 81 1.14 -4.55 -16.12
N THR A 82 1.83 -3.41 -16.12
CA THR A 82 2.70 -3.02 -17.23
C THR A 82 3.88 -3.97 -17.38
N GLN A 83 4.52 -4.37 -16.28
CA GLN A 83 5.61 -5.36 -16.33
C GLN A 83 5.11 -6.75 -16.74
N PHE A 84 3.92 -7.15 -16.28
CA PHE A 84 3.28 -8.40 -16.68
C PHE A 84 3.00 -8.41 -18.18
N ARG A 85 2.38 -7.36 -18.72
CA ARG A 85 2.15 -7.21 -20.17
C ARG A 85 3.45 -7.20 -20.96
N ARG A 86 4.48 -6.50 -20.48
CA ARG A 86 5.80 -6.49 -21.11
C ARG A 86 6.42 -7.88 -21.17
N ALA A 87 6.35 -8.64 -20.07
CA ALA A 87 6.82 -10.02 -20.03
C ALA A 87 6.06 -10.90 -21.04
N MET A 88 4.73 -10.76 -21.11
CA MET A 88 3.89 -11.48 -22.05
C MET A 88 4.21 -11.16 -23.51
N THR A 89 4.45 -9.88 -23.83
CA THR A 89 4.88 -9.45 -25.18
C THR A 89 6.25 -10.04 -25.55
N ILE A 90 7.22 -10.02 -24.63
CA ILE A 90 8.55 -10.63 -24.86
C ILE A 90 8.43 -12.15 -25.08
N SER A 91 7.50 -12.80 -24.37
CA SER A 91 7.23 -14.24 -24.50
C SER A 91 6.39 -14.65 -25.72
N ASN A 92 5.99 -13.71 -26.59
CA ASN A 92 5.02 -13.97 -27.67
C ASN A 92 3.70 -14.63 -27.17
N GLY A 93 3.26 -14.29 -25.96
CA GLY A 93 2.03 -14.84 -25.36
C GLY A 93 2.16 -16.27 -24.81
N ASP A 94 3.36 -16.86 -24.79
CA ASP A 94 3.57 -18.20 -24.27
C ASP A 94 3.76 -18.17 -22.73
N TRP A 95 2.72 -18.58 -22.01
CA TRP A 95 2.73 -18.70 -20.54
C TRP A 95 3.80 -19.68 -20.03
N SER A 96 4.37 -20.52 -20.90
CA SER A 96 5.47 -21.42 -20.53
C SER A 96 6.77 -20.69 -20.18
N VAL A 97 6.89 -19.39 -20.46
CA VAL A 97 8.06 -18.58 -20.08
C VAL A 97 8.29 -18.52 -18.56
N PHE A 98 7.22 -18.57 -17.76
CA PHE A 98 7.35 -18.62 -16.30
C PHE A 98 7.99 -19.92 -15.79
N TYR A 99 7.89 -21.02 -16.57
CA TYR A 99 8.48 -22.32 -16.26
C TYR A 99 9.82 -22.57 -16.96
N LYS A 100 9.97 -22.07 -18.21
CA LYS A 100 11.17 -22.29 -19.02
C LYS A 100 12.33 -21.37 -18.65
N HIS A 101 12.06 -20.18 -18.10
CA HIS A 101 13.13 -19.31 -17.59
C HIS A 101 13.42 -19.63 -16.11
N PRO A 102 14.58 -20.22 -15.79
CA PRO A 102 14.92 -20.61 -14.42
C PRO A 102 14.96 -19.41 -13.46
N LEU A 103 15.30 -18.21 -13.93
CA LEU A 103 15.24 -16.98 -13.12
C LEU A 103 13.80 -16.53 -12.81
N SER A 104 12.87 -16.72 -13.75
CA SER A 104 11.46 -16.37 -13.52
C SER A 104 10.85 -17.33 -12.51
N LEU A 105 11.11 -18.63 -12.68
CA LEU A 105 10.64 -19.67 -11.76
C LEU A 105 11.17 -19.48 -10.34
N THR A 106 12.47 -19.18 -10.17
CA THR A 106 13.04 -18.96 -8.84
C THR A 106 12.46 -17.73 -8.17
N LEU A 107 12.33 -16.60 -8.88
CA LEU A 107 11.72 -15.38 -8.36
C LEU A 107 10.24 -15.58 -7.98
N LEU A 108 9.48 -16.26 -8.82
CA LEU A 108 8.05 -16.52 -8.58
C LEU A 108 7.86 -17.47 -7.40
N THR A 109 8.71 -18.49 -7.28
CA THR A 109 8.73 -19.39 -6.12
C THR A 109 9.10 -18.64 -4.84
N LEU A 110 10.11 -17.76 -4.89
CA LEU A 110 10.51 -16.94 -3.74
C LEU A 110 9.38 -15.99 -3.30
N ALA A 111 8.73 -15.33 -4.27
CA ALA A 111 7.60 -14.45 -4.02
C ALA A 111 6.41 -15.21 -3.40
N PHE A 112 6.12 -16.41 -3.89
CA PHE A 112 5.06 -17.26 -3.35
C PHE A 112 5.35 -17.68 -1.92
N ILE A 113 6.59 -18.09 -1.62
CA ILE A 113 7.04 -18.41 -0.26
C ILE A 113 6.97 -17.17 0.64
N GLY A 114 7.40 -15.99 0.17
CA GLY A 114 7.35 -14.75 0.95
C GLY A 114 5.93 -14.27 1.24
N LEU A 115 4.99 -14.48 0.31
CA LEU A 115 3.58 -14.12 0.49
C LEU A 115 2.88 -15.10 1.43
N ILE A 116 3.01 -16.41 1.18
CA ILE A 116 2.19 -17.44 1.84
C ILE A 116 2.89 -18.06 3.04
N GLY A 117 4.22 -18.13 3.04
CA GLY A 117 5.04 -18.65 4.13
C GLY A 117 4.69 -18.06 5.50
N PRO A 118 4.65 -16.73 5.68
CA PRO A 118 4.28 -16.15 6.98
C PRO A 118 2.81 -16.42 7.34
N HIS A 119 1.90 -16.48 6.37
CA HIS A 119 0.49 -16.83 6.63
C HIS A 119 0.32 -18.29 7.08
N ILE A 120 1.03 -19.24 6.45
CA ILE A 120 1.01 -20.66 6.81
C ILE A 120 1.69 -20.88 8.17
N TYR A 121 2.87 -20.27 8.37
CA TYR A 121 3.59 -20.37 9.64
C TYR A 121 2.75 -19.82 10.81
N ALA A 122 2.13 -18.65 10.62
CA ALA A 122 1.21 -18.08 11.61
C ALA A 122 -0.05 -18.94 11.85
N TYR A 123 -0.55 -19.63 10.82
CA TYR A 123 -1.69 -20.55 10.96
C TYR A 123 -1.32 -21.82 11.75
N ILE A 124 -0.13 -22.36 11.54
CA ILE A 124 0.37 -23.57 12.23
C ILE A 124 0.74 -23.25 13.69
N GLU A 125 1.39 -22.12 13.95
CA GLU A 125 1.76 -21.66 15.31
C GLU A 125 0.51 -21.41 16.18
N ARG A 126 -0.54 -20.80 15.59
CA ARG A 126 -1.84 -20.59 16.27
C ARG A 126 -2.54 -21.91 16.64
N ARG A 127 -2.27 -23.01 15.92
CA ARG A 127 -2.76 -24.35 16.30
C ARG A 127 -1.87 -25.02 17.36
N ARG A 128 -0.58 -24.69 17.42
CA ARG A 128 0.38 -25.28 18.37
C ARG A 128 0.26 -24.71 19.79
N MET A 129 -0.19 -23.46 19.94
CA MET A 129 -0.46 -22.79 21.23
C MET A 129 -1.80 -23.19 21.88
N ARG A 130 -2.59 -24.09 21.27
CA ARG A 130 -3.78 -24.72 21.87
C ARG A 130 -3.53 -26.20 22.19
N GLY A 131 -2.34 -26.51 22.72
CA GLY A 131 -2.03 -27.78 23.40
C GLY A 131 -2.47 -27.71 24.86
N PRO A 132 -2.91 -28.84 25.44
CA PRO A 132 -4.00 -28.91 26.40
C PRO A 132 -3.69 -28.27 27.76
N GLU A 133 -4.67 -27.56 28.31
CA GLU A 133 -4.71 -27.19 29.73
C GLU A 133 -4.42 -28.44 30.57
N HIS A 134 -3.25 -28.46 31.20
CA HIS A 134 -2.98 -29.36 32.30
C HIS A 134 -3.93 -28.94 33.43
N VAL A 135 -5.05 -29.64 33.53
CA VAL A 135 -6.02 -29.55 34.62
C VAL A 135 -5.25 -29.82 35.93
N PRO A 136 -5.08 -28.84 36.83
CA PRO A 136 -4.60 -29.13 38.17
C PRO A 136 -5.77 -29.71 38.95
N GLY A 137 -5.74 -31.00 39.20
CA GLY A 137 -6.84 -31.70 39.83
C GLY A 137 -6.44 -33.05 40.41
N ASP A 138 -5.77 -33.03 41.55
CA ASP A 138 -5.77 -34.13 42.51
C ASP A 138 -5.22 -33.71 43.89
N ALA A 139 -6.20 -33.51 44.79
CA ALA A 139 -6.20 -33.70 46.25
C ALA A 139 -5.31 -32.81 47.13
#